data_AF-A0A6A6X986-F1
#
_entry.id   AF-A0A6A6X986-F1
#
_cell.length_a   1.000
_cell.length_b   1.000
_cell.length_c   1.000
_cell.angle_alpha   90.00
_cell.angle_beta   90.00
_cell.angle_gamma   90.00
#
_symmetry.space_group_name_H-M   'P 1'
#
loop_
_entity.id
_entity.type
_entity.pdbx_description
1 polymer ?
#
loop_
_entity_poly.entity_id
_entity_poly.type
_entity_poly.pdbx_seq_one_letter_code
_entity_poly.pdbx_strand_id
1 'polypeptide(L)'
;MASDSRVFLFFVQFVTLAILFRSAHSSCYLPNGTSPDDKWTAPCSSDPSNPLHSTCCHTQWANPPGSDIKYGPTQDECMSNGLCQNRGSSSIPGAEQAPWTHFYRVQCTDKDFKGCLDVCSTGLNAHDGVQLTPCDGTSTSEKWCCGDTTSCCSPENAYKAVYIPRNFSSSAAHGLPPTPTPNTTSSVTPSVTPNPQGKKLTNGAKAGIVLGTIIGAILFLALGFFLGFLGRRLLKKTAKTTKPPAEIGSESIHDIHAYRFEAESKRPSFSHELGDRRSRAEMGGKAQLAELAELSSEERKR
;
A
#
# COMPACT_ATOMS: atom_id res chain seq x y z
N MET A 1 11.00 45.75 36.79
CA MET A 1 11.84 45.00 35.81
C MET A 1 11.88 43.48 36.06
N ALA A 2 10.97 42.87 36.84
CA ALA A 2 10.95 41.42 37.10
C ALA A 2 9.86 40.65 36.33
N SER A 3 9.06 41.32 35.48
CA SER A 3 7.93 40.72 34.77
C SER A 3 8.29 40.11 33.40
N ASP A 4 9.44 40.46 32.82
CA ASP A 4 9.79 40.08 31.44
C ASP A 4 10.35 38.65 31.31
N SER A 5 11.05 38.13 32.33
CA SER A 5 11.67 36.80 32.22
C SER A 5 10.67 35.65 32.17
N ARG A 6 9.46 35.80 32.72
CA ARG A 6 8.44 34.73 32.70
C ARG A 6 7.84 34.56 31.31
N VAL A 7 7.56 35.65 30.60
CA VAL A 7 7.00 35.62 29.24
C VAL A 7 7.98 34.96 28.27
N PHE A 8 9.27 35.26 28.41
CA PHE A 8 10.31 34.65 27.57
C PHE A 8 10.43 33.14 27.79
N LEU A 9 10.36 32.66 29.03
CA LEU A 9 10.40 31.22 29.34
C LEU A 9 9.19 30.47 28.79
N PHE A 10 7.97 31.02 28.92
CA PHE A 10 6.77 30.40 28.33
C PHE A 10 6.84 30.33 26.80
N PHE A 11 7.37 31.37 26.15
CA PHE A 11 7.51 31.39 24.69
C PHE A 11 8.54 30.36 24.21
N VAL A 12 9.68 30.25 24.89
CA VAL A 12 10.70 29.23 24.59
C VAL A 12 10.17 27.81 24.80
N GLN A 13 9.33 27.60 25.83
CA GLN A 13 8.71 26.30 26.11
C GLN A 13 7.64 25.94 25.07
N PHE A 14 6.85 26.90 24.59
CA PHE A 14 5.86 26.67 23.55
C PHE A 14 6.51 26.39 22.18
N VAL A 15 7.58 27.12 21.85
CA VAL A 15 8.33 26.91 20.60
C VAL A 15 9.07 25.57 20.61
N THR A 16 9.66 25.16 21.74
CA THR A 16 10.28 23.82 21.83
C THR A 16 9.24 22.70 21.77
N LEU A 17 8.07 22.85 22.39
CA LEU A 17 6.99 21.86 22.30
C LEU A 17 6.46 21.74 20.86
N ALA A 18 6.29 22.85 20.14
CA ALA A 18 5.83 22.84 18.74
C ALA A 18 6.84 22.20 17.77
N ILE A 19 8.15 22.30 18.03
CA ILE A 19 9.20 21.68 17.20
C ILE A 19 9.28 20.15 17.44
N LEU A 20 8.86 19.68 18.62
CA LEU A 20 8.86 18.24 18.94
C LEU A 20 7.69 17.48 18.31
N PHE A 21 6.63 18.16 17.87
CA PHE A 21 5.59 17.57 17.03
C PHE A 21 6.00 17.57 15.54
N ARG A 22 7.16 16.99 15.22
CA ARG A 22 7.32 16.47 13.86
C ARG A 22 6.43 15.25 13.76
N SER A 23 5.28 15.40 13.11
CA SER A 23 4.47 14.27 12.67
C SER A 23 5.38 13.38 11.84
N ALA A 24 5.88 12.30 12.44
CA ALA A 24 6.52 11.22 11.70
C ALA A 24 5.39 10.52 10.94
N HIS A 25 4.99 11.12 9.81
CA HIS A 25 4.22 10.38 8.82
C HIS A 25 5.15 9.27 8.37
N SER A 26 4.85 8.03 8.76
CA SER A 26 5.50 6.87 8.17
C SER A 26 5.15 6.89 6.69
N SER A 27 6.12 7.24 5.85
CA SER A 27 5.99 7.03 4.42
C SER A 27 5.97 5.53 4.18
N CYS A 28 4.95 5.07 3.46
CA CYS A 28 4.88 3.69 2.99
C CYS A 28 5.47 3.65 1.58
N TYR A 29 6.17 2.56 1.28
CA TYR A 29 6.96 2.37 0.08
C TYR A 29 6.52 1.08 -0.61
N LEU A 30 6.46 1.16 -1.93
CA LEU A 30 6.34 0.00 -2.79
C LEU A 30 7.66 -0.80 -2.78
N PRO A 31 7.64 -2.08 -3.20
CA PRO A 31 8.83 -2.93 -3.26
C PRO A 31 10.01 -2.37 -4.08
N ASN A 32 9.74 -1.44 -5.00
CA ASN A 32 10.78 -0.73 -5.77
C ASN A 32 11.38 0.49 -5.01
N GLY A 33 10.98 0.71 -3.76
CA GLY A 33 11.38 1.85 -2.94
C GLY A 33 10.72 3.18 -3.31
N THR A 34 9.73 3.18 -4.21
CA THR A 34 8.96 4.40 -4.52
C THR A 34 7.86 4.60 -3.48
N SER A 35 7.61 5.84 -3.09
CA SER A 35 6.48 6.19 -2.23
C SER A 35 5.28 6.49 -3.14
N PRO A 36 4.17 5.75 -3.06
CA PRO A 36 2.95 6.18 -3.70
C PRO A 36 2.47 7.46 -3.03
N ASP A 37 1.92 8.38 -3.83
CA ASP A 37 1.26 9.60 -3.33
C ASP A 37 -0.17 9.24 -2.89
N ASP A 38 -0.27 8.39 -1.86
CA ASP A 38 -1.53 7.96 -1.29
C ASP A 38 -1.62 8.33 0.19
N LYS A 39 -2.61 9.17 0.52
CA LYS A 39 -2.92 9.58 1.88
C LYS A 39 -3.74 8.54 2.66
N TRP A 40 -4.23 7.50 1.99
CA TRP A 40 -5.11 6.50 2.58
C TRP A 40 -4.38 5.26 3.08
N THR A 41 -3.11 5.11 2.71
CA THR A 41 -2.23 4.07 3.20
C THR A 41 -1.62 4.46 4.56
N ALA A 42 -1.66 3.54 5.52
CA ALA A 42 -0.99 3.70 6.81
C ALA A 42 -0.45 2.37 7.35
N PRO A 43 0.51 2.39 8.29
CA PRO A 43 0.98 1.19 8.94
C PRO A 43 -0.14 0.46 9.68
N CYS A 44 -0.07 -0.85 9.70
CA CYS A 44 -1.01 -1.71 10.41
C CYS A 44 -0.93 -1.57 11.93
N SER A 45 0.20 -1.09 12.46
CA SER A 45 0.36 -0.77 13.86
C SER A 45 1.24 0.46 14.04
N SER A 46 0.90 1.29 15.02
CA SER A 46 1.75 2.39 15.47
C SER A 46 2.77 1.98 16.52
N ASP A 47 2.67 0.75 17.06
CA ASP A 47 3.57 0.20 18.05
C ASP A 47 4.77 -0.49 17.36
N PRO A 48 6.00 0.03 17.47
CA PRO A 48 7.17 -0.55 16.84
C PRO A 48 7.50 -1.98 17.33
N SER A 49 6.96 -2.41 18.47
CA SER A 49 7.13 -3.78 18.96
C SER A 49 6.19 -4.78 18.28
N ASN A 50 5.13 -4.30 17.63
CA ASN A 50 4.21 -5.14 16.86
C ASN A 50 4.87 -5.54 15.53
N PRO A 51 4.96 -6.84 15.17
CA PRO A 51 5.58 -7.26 13.91
C PRO A 51 4.94 -6.66 12.65
N LEU A 52 3.70 -6.17 12.74
CA LEU A 52 2.98 -5.54 11.63
C LEU A 52 3.22 -4.03 11.50
N HIS A 53 4.01 -3.40 12.38
CA HIS A 53 4.28 -1.96 12.28
C HIS A 53 4.99 -1.58 10.98
N SER A 54 5.66 -2.54 10.33
CA SER A 54 6.34 -2.36 9.06
C SER A 54 5.39 -2.48 7.86
N THR A 55 4.32 -3.27 7.96
CA THR A 55 3.32 -3.46 6.91
C THR A 55 2.38 -2.26 6.83
N CYS A 56 2.11 -1.78 5.61
CA CYS A 56 1.13 -0.74 5.36
C CYS A 56 -0.03 -1.25 4.49
N CYS A 57 -1.26 -0.91 4.88
CA CYS A 57 -2.51 -1.21 4.16
C CYS A 57 -3.35 0.06 3.96
N HIS A 58 -4.39 0.03 3.11
CA HIS A 58 -5.32 1.14 2.91
C HIS A 58 -6.36 1.22 4.03
N THR A 59 -5.90 1.44 5.26
CA THR A 59 -6.74 1.44 6.46
C THR A 59 -7.52 2.74 6.67
N GLN A 60 -7.22 3.80 5.90
CA GLN A 60 -7.82 5.13 6.09
C GLN A 60 -8.87 5.52 5.04
N TRP A 61 -9.26 4.61 4.13
CA TRP A 61 -10.39 4.88 3.24
C TRP A 61 -11.67 5.18 4.03
N ALA A 62 -12.60 5.96 3.48
CA ALA A 62 -13.81 6.34 4.22
C ALA A 62 -14.83 5.20 4.36
N ASN A 63 -14.84 4.25 3.42
CA ASN A 63 -15.81 3.16 3.38
C ASN A 63 -15.30 1.98 4.24
N PRO A 64 -16.00 1.56 5.31
CA PRO A 64 -15.51 0.49 6.19
C PRO A 64 -15.36 -0.87 5.49
N PRO A 65 -14.57 -1.81 6.05
CA PRO A 65 -14.43 -3.16 5.49
C PRO A 65 -15.78 -3.88 5.40
N GLY A 66 -16.02 -4.59 4.29
CA GLY A 66 -17.26 -5.34 4.04
C GLY A 66 -18.44 -4.50 3.53
N SER A 67 -18.27 -3.17 3.45
CA SER A 67 -19.32 -2.27 2.96
C SER A 67 -19.52 -2.38 1.45
N ASP A 68 -20.59 -1.74 0.96
CA ASP A 68 -20.92 -1.69 -0.47
C ASP A 68 -19.97 -0.73 -1.20
N ILE A 69 -19.35 -1.18 -2.29
CA ILE A 69 -18.40 -0.37 -3.09
C ILE A 69 -19.02 0.84 -3.75
N LYS A 70 -20.36 0.93 -3.81
CA LYS A 70 -21.02 2.15 -4.30
C LYS A 70 -20.67 3.40 -3.49
N TYR A 71 -20.19 3.23 -2.25
CA TYR A 71 -19.73 4.30 -1.38
C TYR A 71 -18.21 4.55 -1.46
N GLY A 72 -17.52 3.91 -2.39
CA GLY A 72 -16.08 4.01 -2.62
C GLY A 72 -15.31 2.75 -2.21
N PRO A 73 -13.97 2.75 -2.35
CA PRO A 73 -13.11 1.63 -1.96
C PRO A 73 -13.24 1.31 -0.47
N THR A 74 -13.42 0.03 -0.12
CA THR A 74 -13.57 -0.45 1.27
C THR A 74 -12.21 -0.53 1.95
N GLN A 75 -12.09 -0.09 3.21
CA GLN A 75 -10.85 -0.16 3.98
C GLN A 75 -10.28 -1.57 4.03
N ASP A 76 -8.95 -1.66 4.01
CA ASP A 76 -8.23 -2.89 4.27
C ASP A 76 -8.22 -3.24 5.77
N GLU A 77 -8.27 -4.53 6.06
CA GLU A 77 -8.03 -5.11 7.38
C GLU A 77 -6.63 -5.73 7.40
N CYS A 78 -5.81 -5.30 8.36
CA CYS A 78 -4.47 -5.84 8.54
C CYS A 78 -4.50 -7.25 9.12
N MET A 79 -3.85 -8.19 8.45
CA MET A 79 -3.77 -9.58 8.88
C MET A 79 -2.52 -9.89 9.70
N SER A 80 -2.61 -10.91 10.55
CA SER A 80 -1.49 -11.37 11.39
C SER A 80 -0.27 -11.83 10.61
N ASN A 81 -0.42 -12.24 9.35
CA ASN A 81 0.65 -12.68 8.46
C ASN A 81 1.28 -11.54 7.62
N GLY A 82 0.87 -10.29 7.83
CA GLY A 82 1.37 -9.14 7.08
C GLY A 82 0.66 -8.90 5.74
N LEU A 83 -0.40 -9.65 5.41
CA LEU A 83 -1.28 -9.34 4.30
C LEU A 83 -2.32 -8.28 4.66
N CYS A 84 -2.86 -7.62 3.64
CA CYS A 84 -4.02 -6.74 3.74
C CYS A 84 -5.24 -7.48 3.19
N GLN A 85 -6.28 -7.66 3.99
CA GLN A 85 -7.54 -8.26 3.57
C GLN A 85 -8.53 -7.16 3.21
N ASN A 86 -9.03 -7.19 1.98
CA ASN A 86 -10.05 -6.27 1.53
C ASN A 86 -11.37 -7.03 1.37
N ARG A 87 -12.41 -6.62 2.08
CA ARG A 87 -13.75 -7.21 1.97
C ARG A 87 -14.72 -6.19 1.46
N GLY A 88 -15.70 -6.64 0.68
CA GLY A 88 -16.74 -5.76 0.19
C GLY A 88 -17.94 -6.48 -0.38
N SER A 89 -18.91 -5.68 -0.77
CA SER A 89 -20.08 -6.08 -1.52
C SER A 89 -20.33 -5.05 -2.63
N SER A 90 -21.14 -5.40 -3.62
CA SER A 90 -21.59 -4.45 -4.63
C SER A 90 -23.06 -4.62 -4.87
N SER A 91 -23.83 -3.53 -4.73
CA SER A 91 -25.21 -3.49 -5.23
C SER A 91 -25.29 -2.99 -6.68
N ILE A 92 -24.14 -2.77 -7.34
CA ILE A 92 -24.08 -2.28 -8.72
C ILE A 92 -24.27 -3.47 -9.67
N PRO A 93 -25.29 -3.47 -10.54
CA PRO A 93 -25.49 -4.55 -11.51
C PRO A 93 -24.25 -4.75 -12.41
N GLY A 94 -23.79 -6.00 -12.52
CA GLY A 94 -22.62 -6.37 -13.34
C GLY A 94 -21.27 -6.22 -12.65
N ALA A 95 -21.21 -5.72 -11.41
CA ALA A 95 -20.00 -5.77 -10.60
C ALA A 95 -19.72 -7.20 -10.06
N GLU A 96 -18.54 -7.38 -9.46
CA GLU A 96 -18.17 -8.62 -8.77
C GLU A 96 -19.25 -9.05 -7.77
N GLN A 97 -19.61 -10.34 -7.76
CA GLN A 97 -20.66 -10.88 -6.92
C GLN A 97 -20.29 -10.73 -5.44
N ALA A 98 -21.19 -10.13 -4.67
CA ALA A 98 -21.03 -9.98 -3.24
C ALA A 98 -21.41 -11.26 -2.47
N PRO A 99 -20.81 -11.54 -1.31
CA PRO A 99 -19.63 -10.86 -0.75
C PRO A 99 -18.33 -11.38 -1.40
N TRP A 100 -17.36 -10.50 -1.58
CA TRP A 100 -16.02 -10.87 -2.03
C TRP A 100 -14.97 -10.56 -0.96
N THR A 101 -13.83 -11.24 -1.05
CA THR A 101 -12.69 -11.05 -0.15
C THR A 101 -11.41 -11.24 -0.96
N HIS A 102 -10.62 -10.17 -1.02
CA HIS A 102 -9.34 -10.13 -1.71
C HIS A 102 -8.21 -9.99 -0.69
N PHE A 103 -7.05 -10.54 -1.01
CA PHE A 103 -5.86 -10.44 -0.16
C PHE A 103 -4.75 -9.77 -0.95
N TYR A 104 -4.00 -8.88 -0.32
CA TYR A 104 -2.96 -8.12 -0.99
C TYR A 104 -1.66 -8.11 -0.20
N ARG A 105 -0.55 -8.21 -0.92
CA ARG A 105 0.76 -7.72 -0.48
C ARG A 105 0.88 -6.29 -0.97
N VAL A 106 0.98 -5.34 -0.05
CA VAL A 106 0.84 -3.91 -0.34
C VAL A 106 2.19 -3.21 -0.13
N GLN A 107 2.29 -2.32 0.85
CA GLN A 107 3.44 -1.42 1.01
C GLN A 107 4.17 -1.68 2.33
N CYS A 108 5.37 -1.12 2.44
CA CYS A 108 6.26 -1.24 3.60
C CYS A 108 6.67 0.13 4.13
N THR A 109 6.82 0.31 5.44
CA THR A 109 7.37 1.56 6.01
C THR A 109 8.86 1.74 5.73
N ASP A 110 9.58 0.66 5.40
CA ASP A 110 10.99 0.69 5.02
C ASP A 110 11.14 0.73 3.49
N LYS A 111 11.94 1.67 2.98
CA LYS A 111 12.17 1.88 1.55
C LYS A 111 12.89 0.71 0.87
N ASP A 112 13.73 -0.01 1.62
CA ASP A 112 14.40 -1.23 1.15
C ASP A 112 13.51 -2.47 1.36
N PHE A 113 12.23 -2.27 1.73
CA PHE A 113 11.23 -3.30 2.01
C PHE A 113 11.63 -4.26 3.16
N LYS A 114 12.54 -3.82 4.03
CA LYS A 114 13.04 -4.63 5.16
C LYS A 114 11.97 -4.79 6.23
N GLY A 115 11.83 -6.03 6.73
CA GLY A 115 10.87 -6.34 7.77
C GLY A 115 9.42 -6.43 7.26
N CYS A 116 9.20 -6.44 5.95
CA CYS A 116 7.88 -6.62 5.34
C CYS A 116 7.77 -7.96 4.62
N LEU A 117 6.55 -8.32 4.23
CA LEU A 117 6.26 -9.54 3.50
C LEU A 117 6.68 -9.41 2.03
N ASP A 118 7.89 -9.86 1.71
CA ASP A 118 8.44 -9.85 0.35
C ASP A 118 8.05 -11.13 -0.42
N VAL A 119 6.81 -11.14 -0.92
CA VAL A 119 6.29 -12.21 -1.78
C VAL A 119 5.82 -11.64 -3.11
N CYS A 120 5.85 -12.45 -4.17
CA CYS A 120 5.41 -12.03 -5.49
C CYS A 120 6.19 -10.82 -6.05
N SER A 121 7.42 -10.57 -5.58
CA SER A 121 8.28 -9.45 -5.98
C SER A 121 8.96 -9.62 -7.34
N THR A 122 8.54 -10.61 -8.11
CA THR A 122 8.94 -10.82 -9.50
C THR A 122 7.73 -10.81 -10.41
N GLY A 123 7.92 -10.43 -11.68
CA GLY A 123 6.85 -10.34 -12.67
C GLY A 123 6.33 -8.92 -12.90
N LEU A 124 5.28 -8.80 -13.72
CA LEU A 124 4.78 -7.51 -14.23
C LEU A 124 4.27 -6.58 -13.12
N ASN A 125 3.71 -7.13 -12.04
CA ASN A 125 3.12 -6.37 -10.95
C ASN A 125 4.03 -6.32 -9.70
N ALA A 126 5.31 -6.70 -9.84
CA ALA A 126 6.26 -6.76 -8.73
C ALA A 126 6.38 -5.45 -7.95
N HIS A 127 6.16 -4.32 -8.64
CA HIS A 127 6.35 -2.97 -8.13
C HIS A 127 5.09 -2.33 -7.55
N ASP A 128 3.94 -3.01 -7.62
CA ASP A 128 2.65 -2.51 -7.16
C ASP A 128 2.13 -3.36 -5.99
N GLY A 129 0.94 -3.01 -5.49
CA GLY A 129 0.15 -3.93 -4.67
C GLY A 129 -0.24 -5.16 -5.48
N VAL A 130 0.08 -6.35 -4.99
CA VAL A 130 -0.22 -7.61 -5.68
C VAL A 130 -1.28 -8.37 -4.93
N GLN A 131 -2.34 -8.74 -5.63
CA GLN A 131 -3.36 -9.65 -5.13
C GLN A 131 -2.79 -11.05 -4.93
N LEU A 132 -3.21 -11.71 -3.86
CA LEU A 132 -2.91 -13.11 -3.59
C LEU A 132 -4.20 -13.90 -3.45
N THR A 133 -4.17 -15.13 -3.94
CA THR A 133 -5.29 -16.06 -3.83
C THR A 133 -4.89 -17.23 -2.92
N PRO A 134 -5.61 -17.50 -1.82
CA PRO A 134 -5.30 -18.60 -0.92
C PRO A 134 -5.60 -19.95 -1.57
N CYS A 135 -4.72 -20.94 -1.38
CA CYS A 135 -4.91 -22.26 -1.97
C CYS A 135 -5.94 -23.14 -1.27
N ASP A 136 -6.21 -22.89 0.01
CA ASP A 136 -7.25 -23.58 0.78
C ASP A 136 -8.56 -22.78 0.86
N GLY A 137 -8.64 -21.63 0.19
CA GLY A 137 -9.80 -20.74 0.23
C GLY A 137 -10.00 -19.98 1.55
N THR A 138 -9.03 -20.04 2.47
CA THR A 138 -9.12 -19.37 3.77
C THR A 138 -8.14 -18.21 3.89
N SER A 139 -8.47 -17.22 4.73
CA SER A 139 -7.55 -16.12 5.06
C SER A 139 -6.30 -16.59 5.82
N THR A 140 -6.35 -17.78 6.41
CA THR A 140 -5.24 -18.41 7.16
C THR A 140 -4.39 -19.37 6.33
N SER A 141 -4.51 -19.33 5.00
CA SER A 141 -3.72 -20.19 4.12
C SER A 141 -2.23 -20.08 4.40
N GLU A 142 -1.51 -21.19 4.27
CA GLU A 142 -0.04 -21.18 4.28
C GLU A 142 0.54 -21.17 2.87
N LYS A 143 -0.28 -21.46 1.86
CA LYS A 143 0.11 -21.55 0.45
C LYS A 143 -0.76 -20.61 -0.37
N TRP A 144 -0.13 -19.73 -1.14
CA TRP A 144 -0.82 -18.66 -1.87
C TRP A 144 -0.34 -18.59 -3.31
N CYS A 145 -1.23 -18.17 -4.20
CA CYS A 145 -0.88 -17.79 -5.57
C CYS A 145 -0.73 -16.28 -5.68
N CYS A 146 0.27 -15.85 -6.45
CA CYS A 146 0.40 -14.47 -6.88
C CYS A 146 -0.59 -14.20 -8.02
N GLY A 147 -1.62 -13.39 -7.78
CA GLY A 147 -2.71 -13.08 -8.70
C GLY A 147 -4.09 -13.53 -8.19
N ASP A 148 -5.06 -13.53 -9.11
CA ASP A 148 -6.49 -13.80 -8.90
C ASP A 148 -6.89 -15.26 -9.17
N THR A 149 -5.93 -16.15 -9.45
CA THR A 149 -6.19 -17.56 -9.76
C THR A 149 -5.59 -18.51 -8.74
N THR A 150 -6.23 -19.67 -8.55
CA THR A 150 -5.71 -20.81 -7.77
C THR A 150 -4.87 -21.77 -8.61
N SER A 151 -4.47 -21.39 -9.83
CA SER A 151 -3.78 -22.29 -10.77
C SER A 151 -2.43 -22.81 -10.24
N CYS A 152 -1.76 -22.05 -9.36
CA CYS A 152 -0.51 -22.46 -8.71
C CYS A 152 -0.71 -23.46 -7.55
N CYS A 153 -1.96 -23.68 -7.13
CA CYS A 153 -2.26 -24.54 -5.99
C CYS A 153 -2.14 -26.02 -6.36
N SER A 154 -2.31 -26.36 -7.64
CA SER A 154 -2.14 -27.73 -8.14
C SER A 154 -0.70 -28.22 -7.97
N PRO A 155 -0.48 -29.54 -7.79
CA PRO A 155 0.87 -30.11 -7.69
C PRO A 155 1.76 -29.77 -8.89
N GLU A 156 1.19 -29.71 -10.09
CA GLU A 156 1.91 -29.42 -11.34
C GLU A 156 2.48 -27.99 -11.40
N ASN A 157 1.83 -27.03 -10.72
CA ASN A 157 2.25 -25.63 -10.69
C ASN A 157 2.70 -25.18 -9.30
N ALA A 158 2.99 -26.11 -8.38
CA ALA A 158 3.32 -25.79 -6.99
C ALA A 158 4.55 -24.88 -6.87
N TYR A 159 5.46 -24.89 -7.85
CA TYR A 159 6.63 -24.02 -7.91
C TYR A 159 6.30 -22.53 -8.11
N LYS A 160 5.06 -22.19 -8.50
CA LYS A 160 4.57 -20.81 -8.63
C LYS A 160 3.87 -20.31 -7.36
N ALA A 161 3.61 -21.19 -6.40
CA ALA A 161 3.01 -20.82 -5.13
C ALA A 161 4.06 -20.23 -4.19
N VAL A 162 3.62 -19.30 -3.33
CA VAL A 162 4.41 -18.75 -2.24
C VAL A 162 3.90 -19.27 -0.91
N TYR A 163 4.81 -19.43 0.04
CA TYR A 163 4.47 -19.87 1.39
C TYR A 163 4.52 -18.69 2.35
N ILE A 164 3.40 -18.42 3.02
CA ILE A 164 3.25 -17.29 3.94
C ILE A 164 2.88 -17.86 5.30
N PRO A 165 3.67 -17.61 6.37
CA PRO A 165 3.34 -18.10 7.70
C PRO A 165 2.07 -17.41 8.21
N ARG A 166 1.23 -18.13 8.98
CA ARG A 166 -0.03 -17.58 9.53
C ARG A 166 0.17 -16.35 10.43
N ASN A 167 1.33 -16.26 11.06
CA ASN A 167 1.72 -15.13 11.90
C ASN A 167 3.07 -14.60 11.42
N PHE A 168 3.11 -13.30 11.17
CA PHE A 168 4.31 -12.58 10.85
C PHE A 168 5.11 -12.43 12.14
N SER A 169 6.19 -13.20 12.26
CA SER A 169 7.16 -13.01 13.33
C SER A 169 8.28 -12.13 12.79
N SER A 170 8.70 -11.12 13.54
CA SER A 170 9.77 -10.18 13.17
C SER A 170 11.11 -10.87 12.81
N SER A 171 11.24 -12.17 13.06
CA SER A 171 12.42 -12.98 12.71
C SER A 171 12.39 -13.57 11.29
N ALA A 172 11.29 -13.46 10.54
CA ALA A 172 11.10 -14.20 9.28
C ALA A 172 11.46 -13.41 7.99
N ALA A 173 11.81 -12.13 8.09
CA ALA A 173 12.02 -11.26 6.91
C ALA A 173 13.25 -11.61 6.04
N HIS A 174 14.06 -12.62 6.43
CA HIS A 174 15.17 -13.14 5.63
C HIS A 174 15.16 -14.67 5.55
N GLY A 175 13.99 -15.26 5.31
CA GLY A 175 13.88 -16.67 4.95
C GLY A 175 14.28 -16.90 3.50
N LEU A 176 15.57 -17.03 3.20
CA LEU A 176 16.01 -17.81 2.04
C LEU A 176 15.26 -19.16 2.09
N PRO A 177 14.74 -19.68 0.96
CA PRO A 177 14.13 -21.01 0.96
C PRO A 177 15.12 -21.99 1.61
N PRO A 178 14.66 -22.90 2.50
CA PRO A 178 15.52 -23.85 3.16
C PRO A 178 16.24 -24.64 2.07
N THR A 179 17.51 -24.31 1.83
CA THR A 179 18.38 -25.10 0.97
C THR A 179 18.46 -26.46 1.65
N PRO A 180 18.18 -27.58 0.96
CA PRO A 180 18.27 -28.90 1.57
C PRO A 180 19.70 -29.10 2.09
N THR A 181 19.88 -29.02 3.40
CA THR A 181 21.18 -29.16 4.06
C THR A 181 21.66 -30.60 3.91
N PRO A 182 22.81 -30.86 3.26
CA PRO A 182 23.50 -32.12 3.44
C PRO A 182 24.07 -32.18 4.86
N ASN A 183 23.76 -33.27 5.59
CA ASN A 183 24.33 -33.60 6.89
C ASN A 183 25.86 -33.49 6.84
N THR A 184 26.43 -32.43 7.42
CA THR A 184 27.87 -32.29 7.55
C THR A 184 28.21 -31.93 8.99
N THR A 185 28.99 -32.81 9.60
CA THR A 185 29.43 -32.87 10.99
C THR A 185 30.20 -31.62 11.42
N SER A 186 29.94 -31.19 12.65
CA SER A 186 30.42 -29.99 13.32
C SER A 186 31.95 -29.86 13.41
N SER A 187 32.46 -28.65 13.22
CA SER A 187 33.79 -28.19 13.67
C SER A 187 33.65 -26.81 14.33
N VAL A 188 33.96 -26.76 15.62
CA VAL A 188 33.83 -25.59 16.50
C VAL A 188 35.01 -24.64 16.29
N THR A 189 34.74 -23.34 16.07
CA THR A 189 35.74 -22.27 16.11
C THR A 189 35.23 -21.13 17.02
N PRO A 190 36.05 -20.59 17.95
CA PRO A 190 35.64 -19.52 18.85
C PRO A 190 35.63 -18.14 18.16
N SER A 191 34.57 -17.36 18.41
CA SER A 191 34.40 -16.00 17.87
C SER A 191 34.67 -14.94 18.94
N VAL A 192 35.47 -13.93 18.57
CA VAL A 192 35.99 -12.84 19.41
C VAL A 192 34.96 -11.70 19.48
N THR A 193 34.70 -11.23 20.70
CA THR A 193 33.78 -10.12 21.03
C THR A 193 34.37 -8.75 20.67
N PRO A 194 33.73 -7.92 19.82
CA PRO A 194 34.13 -6.53 19.64
C PRO A 194 33.43 -5.61 20.65
N ASN A 195 34.26 -4.83 21.35
CA ASN A 195 33.90 -3.86 22.37
C ASN A 195 33.35 -2.55 21.74
N PRO A 196 32.17 -2.03 22.12
CA PRO A 196 31.61 -0.82 21.53
C PRO A 196 32.24 0.46 22.14
N GLN A 197 33.07 1.14 21.35
CA GLN A 197 33.59 2.47 21.68
C GLN A 197 32.53 3.56 21.45
N GLY A 198 32.12 4.23 22.53
CA GLY A 198 31.16 5.33 22.50
C GLY A 198 31.67 6.56 21.76
N LYS A 199 30.90 7.02 20.76
CA LYS A 199 31.13 8.28 20.05
C LYS A 199 30.81 9.48 20.96
N LYS A 200 31.86 10.11 21.50
CA LYS A 200 31.80 11.43 22.12
C LYS A 200 31.69 12.50 21.02
N LEU A 201 30.60 13.27 21.02
CA LEU A 201 30.40 14.40 20.11
C LEU A 201 31.39 15.53 20.44
N THR A 202 32.19 15.92 19.45
CA THR A 202 33.23 16.95 19.54
C THR A 202 32.64 18.33 19.82
N ASN A 203 33.24 19.08 20.75
CA ASN A 203 32.78 20.37 21.27
C ASN A 203 32.54 21.48 20.22
N GLY A 204 33.05 21.32 18.99
CA GLY A 204 32.87 22.30 17.90
C GLY A 204 31.42 22.50 17.44
N ALA A 205 30.54 21.50 17.61
CA ALA A 205 29.14 21.62 17.17
C ALA A 205 28.26 22.51 18.08
N LYS A 206 28.71 22.80 19.31
CA LYS A 206 27.93 23.58 20.29
C LYS A 206 27.99 25.09 20.06
N ALA A 207 29.01 25.60 19.38
CA ALA A 207 29.20 27.04 19.16
C ALA A 207 28.37 27.58 17.97
N GLY A 208 28.03 26.74 16.99
CA GLY A 208 27.36 27.20 15.76
C GLY A 208 25.87 27.52 15.89
N ILE A 209 25.18 26.97 16.90
CA ILE A 209 23.71 27.07 17.01
C ILE A 209 23.25 28.44 17.56
N VAL A 210 24.10 29.13 18.32
CA VAL A 210 23.69 30.35 19.06
C VAL A 210 23.52 31.57 18.16
N LEU A 211 24.29 31.70 17.07
CA LEU A 211 24.20 32.89 16.21
C LEU A 211 23.02 32.84 15.22
N GLY A 212 22.60 31.64 14.81
CA GLY A 212 21.53 31.46 13.83
C GLY A 212 20.14 31.82 14.34
N THR A 213 19.89 31.69 15.65
CA THR A 213 18.56 31.91 16.24
C THR A 213 18.15 33.37 16.26
N ILE A 214 19.09 34.30 16.47
CA ILE A 214 18.81 35.74 16.54
C ILE A 214 18.37 36.26 15.16
N ILE A 215 19.09 35.89 14.11
CA ILE A 215 18.78 36.32 12.74
C ILE A 215 17.46 35.68 12.28
N GLY A 216 17.25 34.39 12.58
CA GLY A 216 16.00 33.70 12.26
C GLY A 216 14.78 34.34 12.91
N ALA A 217 14.85 34.67 14.21
CA ALA A 217 13.74 35.27 14.94
C ALA A 217 13.32 36.65 14.37
N ILE A 218 14.29 37.48 13.99
CA ILE A 218 14.01 38.79 13.38
C ILE A 218 13.29 38.63 12.04
N LEU A 219 13.74 37.69 11.20
CA LEU A 219 13.12 37.41 9.90
C LEU A 219 11.69 36.86 10.05
N PHE A 220 11.44 35.96 11.02
CA PHE A 220 10.10 35.42 11.27
C PHE A 220 9.12 36.49 11.79
N LEU A 221 9.56 37.39 12.67
CA LEU A 221 8.73 38.50 13.15
C LEU A 221 8.39 39.48 12.01
N ALA A 222 9.36 39.81 11.16
CA ALA A 222 9.12 40.65 9.99
C ALA A 222 8.13 40.00 9.01
N LEU A 223 8.27 38.70 8.74
CA LEU A 223 7.37 37.96 7.85
C LEU A 223 5.94 37.87 8.42
N GLY A 224 5.80 37.58 9.71
CA GLY A 224 4.49 37.52 10.38
C GLY A 224 3.78 38.88 10.37
N PHE A 225 4.51 39.96 10.64
CA PHE A 225 3.97 41.32 10.55
C PHE A 225 3.52 41.66 9.12
N PHE A 226 4.31 41.30 8.11
CA PHE A 226 4.00 41.54 6.71
C PHE A 226 2.74 40.79 6.24
N LEU A 227 2.63 39.49 6.56
CA LEU A 227 1.45 38.67 6.21
C LEU A 227 0.18 39.15 6.93
N GLY A 228 0.28 39.52 8.21
CA GLY A 228 -0.84 40.09 8.97
C GLY A 228 -1.31 41.43 8.42
N PHE A 229 -0.37 42.28 7.98
CA PHE A 229 -0.69 43.57 7.35
C PHE A 229 -1.40 43.40 5.99
N LEU A 230 -0.98 42.43 5.18
CA LEU A 230 -1.63 42.09 3.90
C LEU A 230 -3.04 41.50 4.10
N GLY A 231 -3.21 40.56 5.03
CA GLY A 231 -4.51 39.94 5.30
C GLY A 231 -5.59 40.95 5.73
N ARG A 232 -5.20 41.93 6.56
CA ARG A 232 -6.10 43.03 6.99
C ARG A 232 -6.54 43.94 5.84
N ARG A 233 -5.77 44.06 4.75
CA ARG A 233 -6.15 44.85 3.58
C ARG A 233 -7.15 44.12 2.68
N LEU A 234 -7.07 42.80 2.61
CA LEU A 234 -7.96 42.00 1.77
C LEU A 234 -9.36 41.84 2.39
N LEU A 235 -9.45 41.68 3.71
CA LEU A 235 -10.74 41.54 4.43
C LEU A 235 -11.61 42.81 4.43
N LYS A 236 -11.06 43.99 4.10
CA LYS A 236 -11.84 45.23 4.01
C LYS A 236 -12.63 45.40 2.70
N LYS A 237 -12.49 44.48 1.74
CA LYS A 237 -13.14 44.60 0.42
C LYS A 237 -14.48 43.87 0.28
N THR A 238 -14.92 43.11 1.28
CA THR A 238 -16.13 42.27 1.20
C THR A 238 -17.35 42.80 1.98
N ALA A 239 -17.35 44.03 2.48
CA ALA A 239 -18.45 44.56 3.31
C ALA A 239 -19.55 45.35 2.56
N LYS A 240 -19.63 45.27 1.22
CA LYS A 240 -20.70 45.95 0.46
C LYS A 240 -21.16 45.07 -0.70
N THR A 241 -22.22 44.28 -0.47
CA THR A 241 -23.38 44.04 -1.37
C THR A 241 -24.15 42.84 -0.82
N THR A 242 -24.89 43.03 0.28
CA THR A 242 -26.02 42.15 0.61
C THR A 242 -27.24 42.76 -0.05
N LYS A 243 -27.56 42.30 -1.26
CA LYS A 243 -28.86 42.53 -1.88
C LYS A 243 -29.84 41.52 -1.28
N PRO A 244 -31.05 41.90 -0.87
CA PRO A 244 -32.03 40.96 -0.34
C PRO A 244 -32.40 39.91 -1.40
N PRO A 245 -32.59 38.63 -1.00
CA PRO A 245 -32.87 37.55 -1.93
C PRO A 245 -34.25 37.74 -2.58
N ALA A 246 -34.25 37.78 -3.91
CA ALA A 246 -35.45 37.58 -4.69
C ALA A 246 -35.85 36.10 -4.59
N GLU A 247 -37.05 35.91 -4.09
CA GLU A 247 -37.82 34.67 -4.04
C GLU A 247 -38.08 34.15 -5.46
N ILE A 248 -37.41 33.07 -5.89
CA ILE A 248 -37.72 32.36 -7.15
C ILE A 248 -37.48 30.85 -6.98
N GLY A 249 -38.57 30.09 -7.12
CA GLY A 249 -38.65 28.94 -8.02
C GLY A 249 -38.04 27.62 -7.55
N SER A 250 -38.90 26.74 -7.04
CA SER A 250 -38.66 25.30 -7.02
C SER A 250 -38.61 24.77 -8.46
N GLU A 251 -37.42 24.52 -8.99
CA GLU A 251 -37.25 23.76 -10.23
C GLU A 251 -36.29 22.60 -9.99
N SER A 252 -36.80 21.42 -10.36
CA SER A 252 -36.25 20.08 -10.27
C SER A 252 -34.75 19.96 -10.58
N ILE A 253 -33.95 19.54 -9.59
CA ILE A 253 -32.58 19.03 -9.78
C ILE A 253 -32.60 17.52 -9.48
N HIS A 254 -33.05 16.76 -10.47
CA HIS A 254 -32.59 15.39 -10.71
C HIS A 254 -31.53 15.48 -11.82
N ASP A 255 -30.47 14.66 -11.75
CA ASP A 255 -29.43 14.45 -12.78
C ASP A 255 -28.18 15.35 -12.85
N ILE A 256 -27.45 15.54 -11.74
CA ILE A 256 -26.02 15.92 -11.82
C ILE A 256 -25.14 15.11 -10.85
N HIS A 257 -25.28 13.78 -10.83
CA HIS A 257 -24.33 12.91 -10.10
C HIS A 257 -23.81 11.69 -10.88
N ALA A 258 -24.08 11.59 -12.20
CA ALA A 258 -23.68 10.42 -12.99
C ALA A 258 -22.35 10.54 -13.77
N TYR A 259 -21.74 11.72 -13.93
CA TYR A 259 -20.68 11.91 -14.94
C TYR A 259 -19.24 12.02 -14.43
N ARG A 260 -18.94 11.71 -13.16
CA ARG A 260 -17.55 11.80 -12.64
C ARG A 260 -16.87 10.48 -12.30
N PHE A 261 -17.42 9.34 -12.73
CA PHE A 261 -16.76 8.03 -12.54
C PHE A 261 -16.25 7.39 -13.84
N GLU A 262 -16.54 7.94 -15.02
CA GLU A 262 -16.02 7.40 -16.29
C GLU A 262 -14.63 7.96 -16.68
N ALA A 263 -14.11 8.98 -16.00
CA ALA A 263 -12.84 9.60 -16.39
C ALA A 263 -11.59 8.84 -15.93
N GLU A 264 -11.69 7.89 -14.99
CA GLU A 264 -10.57 7.03 -14.57
C GLU A 264 -10.65 5.58 -15.09
N SER A 265 -11.78 5.19 -15.71
CA SER A 265 -11.95 3.90 -16.41
C SER A 265 -11.55 3.99 -17.90
N LYS A 266 -10.53 4.80 -18.21
CA LYS A 266 -9.87 4.85 -19.52
C LYS A 266 -8.35 4.87 -19.40
N ARG A 267 -7.79 4.26 -18.35
CA ARG A 267 -6.51 3.58 -18.59
C ARG A 267 -6.85 2.40 -19.50
N PRO A 268 -6.21 2.28 -20.68
CA PRO A 268 -6.35 1.07 -21.46
C PRO A 268 -5.93 -0.05 -20.51
N SER A 269 -6.89 -0.90 -20.15
CA SER A 269 -6.56 -2.25 -19.75
C SER A 269 -5.74 -2.76 -20.93
N PHE A 270 -4.43 -2.79 -20.76
CA PHE A 270 -3.55 -3.52 -21.64
C PHE A 270 -3.84 -4.98 -21.32
N SER A 271 -5.01 -5.43 -21.77
CA SER A 271 -5.28 -6.80 -22.10
C SER A 271 -4.17 -7.15 -23.06
N HIS A 272 -3.11 -7.75 -22.54
CA HIS A 272 -2.25 -8.56 -23.37
C HIS A 272 -3.23 -9.57 -23.97
N GLU A 273 -3.59 -9.36 -25.24
CA GLU A 273 -3.92 -10.46 -26.14
C GLU A 273 -2.69 -11.40 -26.11
N LEU A 274 -2.55 -12.16 -25.03
CA LEU A 274 -2.03 -13.51 -25.12
C LEU A 274 -3.08 -14.23 -25.95
N GLY A 275 -2.85 -14.17 -27.26
CA GLY A 275 -3.72 -14.75 -28.26
C GLY A 275 -4.16 -16.13 -27.79
N ASP A 276 -5.47 -16.26 -27.64
CA ASP A 276 -6.15 -17.54 -27.72
C ASP A 276 -5.93 -18.11 -29.13
N ARG A 277 -4.75 -18.69 -29.33
CA ARG A 277 -4.42 -19.62 -30.40
C ARG A 277 -4.41 -21.05 -29.87
N ARG A 278 -5.30 -21.37 -28.91
CA ARG A 278 -5.43 -22.77 -28.45
C ARG A 278 -6.84 -23.35 -28.47
N SER A 279 -7.82 -22.61 -29.00
CA SER A 279 -9.18 -23.14 -29.17
C SER A 279 -9.56 -23.54 -30.62
N ARG A 280 -8.62 -23.52 -31.58
CA ARG A 280 -8.88 -23.92 -32.99
C ARG A 280 -8.15 -25.18 -33.48
N ALA A 281 -7.48 -25.91 -32.60
CA ALA A 281 -6.83 -27.19 -32.96
C ALA A 281 -7.68 -28.43 -32.58
N GLU A 282 -8.71 -28.31 -31.75
CA GLU A 282 -9.48 -29.46 -31.25
C GLU A 282 -10.80 -29.77 -31.98
N MET A 283 -11.18 -28.97 -32.99
CA MET A 283 -12.28 -29.33 -33.91
C MET A 283 -11.80 -29.91 -35.25
N GLY A 284 -10.49 -29.99 -35.49
CA GLY A 284 -9.93 -30.66 -36.69
C GLY A 284 -9.62 -32.15 -36.51
N GLY A 285 -9.45 -32.62 -35.27
CA GLY A 285 -9.00 -33.99 -34.98
C GLY A 285 -10.07 -35.08 -35.11
N LYS A 286 -11.37 -34.74 -35.07
CA LYS A 286 -12.46 -35.72 -35.24
C LYS A 286 -12.81 -36.01 -36.70
N ALA A 287 -12.44 -35.13 -37.64
CA ALA A 287 -12.65 -35.39 -39.07
C ALA A 287 -11.57 -36.33 -39.63
N GLN A 288 -10.30 -36.18 -39.21
CA GLN A 288 -9.21 -37.07 -39.70
C GLN A 288 -9.24 -38.49 -39.11
N LEU A 289 -9.83 -38.71 -37.93
CA LEU A 289 -9.98 -40.05 -37.35
C LEU A 289 -11.12 -40.86 -37.98
N ALA A 290 -12.09 -40.20 -38.64
CA ALA A 290 -13.09 -40.89 -39.46
C ALA A 290 -12.51 -41.30 -40.83
N GLU A 291 -11.65 -40.47 -41.42
CA GLU A 291 -11.04 -40.74 -42.74
C GLU A 291 -9.98 -41.86 -42.69
N LEU A 292 -9.23 -42.00 -41.58
CA LEU A 292 -8.31 -43.13 -41.38
C LEU A 292 -9.00 -44.46 -41.04
N ALA A 293 -10.25 -44.43 -40.57
CA ALA A 293 -11.03 -45.64 -40.32
C ALA A 293 -11.58 -46.26 -41.63
N GLU A 294 -11.91 -45.43 -42.64
CA GLU A 294 -12.38 -45.92 -43.93
C GLU A 294 -11.29 -46.64 -44.74
N LEU A 295 -10.06 -46.09 -44.74
CA LEU A 295 -8.92 -46.68 -45.47
C LEU A 295 -8.51 -48.07 -44.94
N SER A 296 -8.65 -48.34 -43.63
CA SER A 296 -8.32 -49.68 -43.10
C SER A 296 -9.37 -50.76 -43.42
N SER A 297 -10.58 -50.37 -43.84
CA SER A 297 -11.63 -51.31 -44.21
C SER A 297 -11.54 -51.80 -45.66
N GLU A 298 -10.86 -51.04 -46.53
CA GLU A 298 -10.68 -51.36 -47.95
C GLU A 298 -9.50 -52.32 -48.19
N GLU A 299 -8.42 -52.22 -47.40
CA GLU A 299 -7.30 -53.18 -47.45
C GLU A 299 -7.66 -54.58 -46.94
N ARG A 300 -8.74 -54.72 -46.16
CA ARG A 300 -9.17 -56.02 -45.61
C ARG A 300 -10.10 -56.81 -46.57
N LYS A 301 -10.40 -56.26 -47.75
CA LYS A 301 -11.23 -56.89 -48.80
C LYS A 301 -10.46 -57.24 -50.07
N ARG A 302 -9.15 -57.01 -50.12
CA ARG A 302 -8.24 -57.55 -51.14
C ARG A 302 -7.43 -58.70 -50.55
#